data_AF-A0AAE0E9H9-F1
#
_entry.id   AF-A0AAE0E9H9-F1
#
_cell.length_a   1.000
_cell.length_b   1.000
_cell.length_c   1.000
_cell.angle_alpha   90.00
_cell.angle_beta   90.00
_cell.angle_gamma   90.00
#
_symmetry.space_group_name_H-M   'P 1'
#
loop_
_entity.id
_entity.type
_entity.pdbx_description
1 polymer ?
#
loop_
_entity_poly.entity_id
_entity_poly.type
_entity_poly.pdbx_seq_one_letter_code
_entity_poly.pdbx_strand_id
1 'polypeptide(L)'
;MGDIELFRLFSLSEEFKNVTVRQVEKMELAKLLDRVPIPIAESLEESSAKINVLLQVYISQLKLEGLSLSSDMLYITQSAGRLLRALFEIVLKRGWARLADKALNLSKMVTNRMWSVQTPLRQFNGIPNEILNKLDKKHIAWERYYDLSSQELGELVRYPKMSTTLHKLVHQFPKLNLAAYVQPITHTVLRVELTITPDFQWEDKVHGYVEPFWVIVEDNAGEYILHHEYFMLKKQYIDEDHTLDFTVPINEPFPPHYFIRVVSDKWIGSQTVLPVSFRHLILPEKYPPPTELLDLQPLPVTVLRNPSYETLYQDFKHFNPVQTQVFNVLYNTDDNVLVAAPTGSGKTICADLPY
;
A
#
# COMPACT_ATOMS: atom_id res chain seq x y z
N MET A 1 17.19 -5.04 -2.51
CA MET A 1 17.42 -3.94 -3.47
C MET A 1 17.39 -2.64 -2.70
N GLY A 2 18.53 -1.96 -2.60
CA GLY A 2 18.66 -0.64 -1.99
C GLY A 2 18.38 0.48 -3.00
N ASP A 3 18.68 1.72 -2.59
CA ASP A 3 18.44 2.88 -3.45
C ASP A 3 19.41 2.91 -4.63
N ILE A 4 20.67 2.50 -4.42
CA ILE A 4 21.69 2.37 -5.47
C ILE A 4 21.19 1.47 -6.60
N GLU A 5 20.71 0.27 -6.26
CA GLU A 5 20.22 -0.67 -7.26
C GLU A 5 18.92 -0.21 -7.92
N LEU A 6 18.07 0.55 -7.22
CA LEU A 6 16.85 1.09 -7.81
C LEU A 6 17.14 2.17 -8.87
N PHE A 7 18.08 3.08 -8.59
CA PHE A 7 18.55 4.06 -9.56
C PHE A 7 19.23 3.40 -10.77
N ARG A 8 20.03 2.36 -10.53
CA ARG A 8 20.63 1.55 -11.58
C ARG A 8 19.60 0.80 -12.42
N LEU A 9 18.58 0.22 -11.79
CA LEU A 9 17.50 -0.45 -12.52
C LEU A 9 16.77 0.54 -13.44
N PHE A 10 16.51 1.75 -12.96
CA PHE A 10 15.92 2.82 -13.75
C PHE A 10 16.78 3.20 -14.96
N SER A 11 18.10 3.35 -14.78
CA SER A 11 19.00 3.76 -15.87
C SER A 11 19.17 2.70 -16.96
N LEU A 12 18.80 1.44 -16.69
CA LEU A 12 18.80 0.35 -17.66
C LEU A 12 17.50 0.24 -18.49
N SER A 13 16.56 1.18 -18.36
CA SER A 13 15.32 1.18 -19.15
C SER A 13 15.60 1.25 -20.66
N GLU A 14 14.84 0.48 -21.46
CA GLU A 14 15.02 0.41 -22.93
C GLU A 14 14.81 1.77 -23.60
N GLU A 15 13.98 2.64 -23.02
CA GLU A 15 13.82 4.02 -23.49
C GLU A 15 15.14 4.79 -23.56
N PHE A 16 16.11 4.47 -22.70
CA PHE A 16 17.38 5.19 -22.66
C PHE A 16 18.48 4.54 -23.48
N LYS A 17 18.17 3.52 -24.28
CA LYS A 17 19.15 2.77 -25.10
C LYS A 17 20.00 3.65 -26.03
N ASN A 18 19.46 4.77 -26.50
CA ASN A 18 20.16 5.67 -27.40
C ASN A 18 20.99 6.75 -26.67
N VAL A 19 20.93 6.81 -25.34
CA VAL A 19 21.75 7.72 -24.55
C VAL A 19 23.17 7.20 -24.50
N THR A 20 24.13 8.02 -24.91
CA THR A 20 25.56 7.67 -24.93
C THR A 20 26.38 8.74 -24.20
N VAL A 21 27.53 8.33 -23.65
CA VAL A 21 28.48 9.25 -22.99
C VAL A 21 29.39 9.87 -24.06
N ARG A 22 29.34 11.20 -24.21
CA ARG A 22 30.17 11.93 -25.18
C ARG A 22 31.47 12.38 -24.50
N GLN A 23 32.59 12.38 -25.23
CA GLN A 23 33.91 12.74 -24.67
C GLN A 23 33.95 14.15 -24.06
N VAL A 24 33.30 15.11 -24.71
CA VAL A 24 33.19 16.50 -24.24
C VAL A 24 32.42 16.66 -22.92
N GLU A 25 31.62 15.67 -22.53
CA GLU A 25 30.79 15.71 -21.32
C GLU A 25 31.45 15.01 -20.13
N LYS A 26 32.47 14.17 -20.35
CA LYS A 26 33.07 13.31 -19.31
C LYS A 26 33.60 14.12 -18.12
N MET A 27 34.22 15.28 -18.39
CA MET A 27 34.77 16.12 -17.32
C MET A 27 33.66 16.75 -16.46
N GLU A 28 32.54 17.15 -17.06
CA GLU A 28 31.39 17.68 -16.32
C GLU A 28 30.70 16.55 -15.53
N LEU A 29 30.48 15.38 -16.16
CA LEU A 29 29.90 14.21 -15.50
C LEU A 29 30.72 13.75 -14.29
N ALA A 30 32.05 13.73 -14.40
CA ALA A 30 32.93 13.40 -13.28
C ALA A 30 32.74 14.35 -12.09
N LYS A 31 32.65 15.66 -12.34
CA LYS A 31 32.37 16.67 -11.29
C LYS A 31 30.98 16.50 -10.67
N LEU A 32 30.00 16.04 -11.43
CA LEU A 32 28.64 15.82 -10.94
C LEU A 32 28.55 14.55 -10.10
N LEU A 33 29.34 13.52 -10.40
CA LEU A 33 29.37 12.25 -9.67
C LEU A 33 29.76 12.47 -8.19
N ASP A 34 30.67 13.40 -7.91
CA ASP A 34 31.05 13.77 -6.54
C ASP A 34 29.97 14.57 -5.77
N ARG A 35 28.92 15.02 -6.46
CA ARG A 35 27.88 15.90 -5.91
C ARG A 35 26.52 15.22 -5.74
N VAL A 36 26.32 14.06 -6.34
CA VAL A 36 25.06 13.32 -6.25
C VAL A 36 25.01 12.51 -4.94
N PRO A 37 23.85 12.46 -4.26
CA PRO A 37 23.78 11.87 -2.92
C PRO A 37 23.76 10.34 -2.90
N ILE A 38 23.28 9.69 -3.97
CA ILE A 38 23.24 8.22 -4.06
C ILE A 38 24.46 7.75 -4.87
N PRO A 39 25.32 6.89 -4.28
CA PRO A 39 26.49 6.37 -4.97
C PRO A 39 26.12 5.65 -6.27
N ILE A 40 27.01 5.77 -7.26
CA ILE A 40 26.88 5.14 -8.58
C ILE A 40 27.99 4.10 -8.69
N ALA A 41 27.59 2.85 -8.95
CA ALA A 41 28.52 1.72 -9.00
C ALA A 41 29.11 1.50 -10.40
N GLU A 42 28.44 2.03 -11.41
CA GLU A 42 28.81 1.91 -12.82
C GLU A 42 29.98 2.83 -13.20
N SER A 43 30.72 2.42 -14.23
CA SER A 43 31.81 3.25 -14.77
C SER A 43 31.26 4.52 -15.44
N LEU A 44 32.00 5.63 -15.36
CA LEU A 44 31.68 6.89 -16.05
C LEU A 44 31.57 6.76 -17.58
N GLU A 45 32.07 5.66 -18.15
CA GLU A 45 31.96 5.38 -19.58
C GLU A 45 30.63 4.72 -19.96
N GLU A 46 29.91 4.18 -18.98
CA GLU A 46 28.62 3.53 -19.20
C GLU A 46 27.50 4.56 -19.32
N SER A 47 26.59 4.35 -20.27
CA SER A 47 25.38 5.17 -20.41
C SER A 47 24.51 5.14 -19.14
N SER A 48 24.48 3.99 -18.44
CA SER A 48 23.78 3.83 -17.15
C SER A 48 24.23 4.86 -16.12
N ALA A 49 25.55 5.06 -15.96
CA ALA A 49 26.11 6.03 -15.03
C ALA A 49 25.65 7.46 -15.37
N LYS A 50 25.70 7.83 -16.66
CA LYS A 50 25.23 9.14 -17.12
C LYS A 50 23.74 9.36 -16.82
N ILE A 51 22.88 8.38 -17.11
CA ILE A 51 21.43 8.49 -16.88
C ILE A 51 21.15 8.64 -15.38
N ASN A 52 21.82 7.83 -14.55
CA ASN A 52 21.72 7.86 -13.10
C ASN A 52 22.14 9.22 -12.52
N VAL A 53 23.34 9.73 -12.89
CA VAL A 53 23.82 11.07 -12.50
C VAL A 53 22.79 12.14 -12.89
N LEU A 54 22.30 12.14 -14.13
CA LEU A 54 21.39 13.16 -14.63
C LEU A 54 20.04 13.15 -13.90
N LEU A 55 19.51 11.98 -13.53
CA LEU A 55 18.31 11.89 -12.71
C LEU A 55 18.55 12.51 -11.31
N GLN A 56 19.67 12.18 -10.67
CA GLN A 56 20.00 12.73 -9.35
C GLN A 56 20.27 14.24 -9.39
N VAL A 57 20.93 14.72 -10.44
CA VAL A 57 21.13 16.16 -10.71
C VAL A 57 19.80 16.88 -10.89
N TYR A 58 18.86 16.26 -11.60
CA TYR A 58 17.52 16.80 -11.77
C TYR A 58 16.79 16.97 -10.44
N ILE A 59 16.76 15.91 -9.60
CA ILE A 59 16.13 15.94 -8.26
C ILE A 59 16.82 16.97 -7.36
N SER A 60 18.15 17.07 -7.45
CA SER A 60 18.96 18.03 -6.68
C SER A 60 18.88 19.47 -7.20
N GLN A 61 18.22 19.70 -8.34
CA GLN A 61 18.15 21.01 -9.03
C GLN A 61 19.53 21.63 -9.32
N LEU A 62 20.55 20.81 -9.58
CA LEU A 62 21.88 21.33 -9.92
C LEU A 62 21.86 21.90 -11.34
N LYS A 63 22.66 22.97 -11.54
CA LYS A 63 22.84 23.58 -12.86
C LYS A 63 23.86 22.76 -13.65
N LEU A 64 23.55 22.57 -14.93
CA LEU A 64 24.44 21.98 -15.94
C LEU A 64 25.03 23.10 -16.78
N GLU A 65 26.30 22.96 -17.16
CA GLU A 65 27.02 23.87 -18.05
C GLU A 65 26.81 23.46 -19.53
N GLY A 66 26.82 22.15 -19.80
CA GLY A 66 26.62 21.59 -21.13
C GLY A 66 25.17 21.61 -21.61
N LEU A 67 24.93 22.19 -22.79
CA LEU A 67 23.62 22.15 -23.48
C LEU A 67 23.20 20.71 -23.83
N SER A 68 24.16 19.85 -24.20
CA SER A 68 23.89 18.46 -24.56
C SER A 68 23.43 17.64 -23.35
N LEU A 69 24.10 17.77 -22.19
CA LEU A 69 23.66 17.14 -20.94
C LEU A 69 22.30 17.66 -20.47
N SER A 70 22.04 18.95 -20.67
CA SER A 70 20.74 19.55 -20.36
C SER A 70 19.62 18.92 -21.20
N SER A 71 19.86 18.71 -22.49
CA SER A 71 18.91 18.02 -23.38
C SER A 71 18.68 16.57 -22.96
N ASP A 72 19.75 15.84 -22.62
CA ASP A 72 19.64 14.45 -22.19
C ASP A 72 18.91 14.34 -20.84
N MET A 73 19.15 15.25 -19.89
CA MET A 73 18.42 15.32 -18.62
C MET A 73 16.92 15.54 -18.83
N LEU A 74 16.54 16.44 -19.75
CA LEU A 74 15.12 16.68 -20.09
C LEU A 74 14.48 15.41 -20.67
N TYR A 75 15.17 14.73 -21.59
CA TYR A 75 14.69 13.47 -22.18
C TYR A 75 14.47 12.38 -21.11
N ILE A 76 15.44 12.20 -20.21
CA ILE A 76 15.36 11.21 -19.13
C ILE A 76 14.18 11.53 -18.20
N THR A 77 14.05 12.79 -17.79
CA THR A 77 13.07 13.21 -16.77
C THR A 77 11.63 13.24 -17.28
N GLN A 78 11.43 13.51 -18.58
CA GLN A 78 10.12 13.32 -19.24
C GLN A 78 9.61 11.87 -19.16
N SER A 79 10.53 10.91 -19.11
CA SER A 79 10.20 9.48 -19.00
C SER A 79 10.24 8.96 -17.57
N ALA A 80 10.97 9.63 -16.68
CA ALA A 80 11.21 9.18 -15.32
C ALA A 80 9.93 8.96 -14.51
N GLY A 81 8.96 9.87 -14.61
CA GLY A 81 7.69 9.77 -13.89
C GLY A 81 6.94 8.45 -14.17
N ARG A 82 6.70 8.14 -15.46
CA ARG A 82 5.96 6.92 -15.85
C ARG A 82 6.74 5.64 -15.54
N LEU A 83 8.05 5.65 -15.73
CA LEU A 83 8.90 4.48 -15.49
C LEU A 83 8.97 4.13 -14.00
N LEU A 84 9.15 5.13 -13.14
CA LEU A 84 9.18 4.92 -11.69
C LEU A 84 7.81 4.51 -11.14
N ARG A 85 6.72 5.00 -11.74
CA ARG A 85 5.36 4.54 -11.41
C ARG A 85 5.13 3.09 -11.81
N ALA A 86 5.57 2.69 -13.00
CA ALA A 86 5.51 1.29 -13.43
C ALA A 86 6.33 0.38 -12.49
N LEU A 87 7.53 0.81 -12.09
CA LEU A 87 8.35 0.07 -11.12
C LEU A 87 7.64 -0.05 -9.76
N PHE A 88 7.06 1.03 -9.25
CA PHE A 88 6.28 1.01 -8.02
C PHE A 88 5.10 0.03 -8.11
N GLU A 89 4.31 0.06 -9.18
CA GLU A 89 3.16 -0.83 -9.36
C GLU A 89 3.57 -2.31 -9.43
N ILE A 90 4.66 -2.64 -10.14
CA ILE A 90 5.20 -4.00 -10.20
C ILE A 90 5.57 -4.49 -8.79
N VAL A 91 6.27 -3.66 -8.03
CA VAL A 91 6.77 -3.99 -6.69
C VAL A 91 5.63 -4.09 -5.68
N LEU A 92 4.63 -3.20 -5.77
CA LEU A 92 3.40 -3.22 -4.98
C LEU A 92 2.62 -4.52 -5.22
N LYS A 93 2.44 -4.92 -6.48
CA LYS A 93 1.74 -6.18 -6.84
C LYS A 93 2.50 -7.43 -6.44
N ARG A 94 3.83 -7.39 -6.42
CA ARG A 94 4.68 -8.48 -5.89
C ARG A 94 4.69 -8.54 -4.36
N GLY A 95 4.18 -7.51 -3.69
CA GLY A 95 4.08 -7.44 -2.25
C GLY A 95 5.42 -7.19 -1.53
N TRP A 96 6.36 -6.48 -2.15
CA TRP A 96 7.66 -6.16 -1.54
C TRP A 96 7.62 -4.79 -0.85
N ALA A 97 7.35 -4.76 0.46
CA ALA A 97 7.03 -3.54 1.20
C ALA A 97 8.15 -2.47 1.15
N ARG A 98 9.37 -2.83 1.58
CA ARG A 98 10.51 -1.87 1.59
C ARG A 98 10.82 -1.29 0.21
N LEU A 99 10.72 -2.12 -0.84
CA LEU A 99 11.02 -1.66 -2.19
C LEU A 99 9.86 -0.82 -2.75
N ALA A 100 8.61 -1.12 -2.39
CA ALA A 100 7.45 -0.34 -2.80
C ALA A 100 7.53 1.08 -2.22
N ASP A 101 7.89 1.19 -0.94
CA ASP A 101 8.13 2.49 -0.28
C ASP A 101 9.23 3.29 -0.98
N LYS A 102 10.37 2.66 -1.27
CA LYS A 102 11.48 3.30 -2.00
C LYS A 102 11.09 3.74 -3.41
N ALA A 103 10.39 2.89 -4.17
CA ALA A 103 9.95 3.20 -5.53
C ALA A 103 8.92 4.34 -5.54
N LEU A 104 7.96 4.32 -4.61
CA LEU A 104 6.98 5.39 -4.45
C LEU A 104 7.63 6.71 -4.05
N ASN A 105 8.57 6.68 -3.09
CA ASN A 105 9.32 7.85 -2.67
C ASN A 105 10.18 8.40 -3.82
N LEU A 106 10.87 7.56 -4.58
CA LEU A 106 11.64 8.00 -5.74
C LEU A 106 10.75 8.62 -6.82
N SER A 107 9.57 8.05 -7.08
CA SER A 107 8.60 8.64 -8.00
C SER A 107 8.18 10.04 -7.55
N LYS A 108 7.85 10.21 -6.26
CA LYS A 108 7.53 11.53 -5.68
C LYS A 108 8.70 12.51 -5.74
N MET A 109 9.93 12.06 -5.45
CA MET A 109 11.14 12.89 -5.51
C MET A 109 11.41 13.44 -6.91
N VAL A 110 11.15 12.62 -7.94
CA VAL A 110 11.22 13.06 -9.33
C VAL A 110 10.11 14.05 -9.66
N THR A 111 8.86 13.75 -9.32
CA THR A 111 7.73 14.65 -9.60
C THR A 111 7.87 16.01 -8.91
N ASN A 112 8.26 16.03 -7.64
CA ASN A 112 8.41 17.25 -6.84
C ASN A 112 9.80 17.88 -6.98
N ARG A 113 10.71 17.22 -7.72
CA ARG A 113 12.08 17.66 -7.97
C ARG A 113 12.82 18.06 -6.68
N MET A 114 12.75 17.20 -5.68
CA MET A 114 13.37 17.38 -4.37
C MET A 114 13.64 16.04 -3.70
N TRP A 115 14.56 16.01 -2.73
CA TRP A 115 14.87 14.82 -1.95
C TRP A 115 13.97 14.70 -0.70
N SER A 116 13.72 13.47 -0.27
CA SER A 116 12.91 13.17 0.92
C SER A 116 13.49 13.65 2.25
N VAL A 117 14.81 13.88 2.29
CA VAL A 117 15.51 14.40 3.48
C VAL A 117 15.31 15.91 3.69
N GLN A 118 14.77 16.61 2.70
CA GLN A 118 14.52 18.05 2.78
C GLN A 118 13.15 18.32 3.39
N THR A 119 12.95 19.54 3.91
CA THR A 119 11.70 19.95 4.54
C THR A 119 10.50 19.77 3.60
N PRO A 120 9.40 19.14 4.04
CA PRO A 120 8.18 18.99 3.24
C PRO A 120 7.60 20.32 2.77
N LEU A 121 7.93 21.43 3.47
CA LEU A 121 7.51 22.79 3.10
C LEU A 121 8.01 23.22 1.70
N ARG A 122 9.05 22.58 1.15
CA ARG A 122 9.52 22.84 -0.23
C ARG A 122 8.46 22.54 -1.30
N GLN A 123 7.45 21.72 -0.97
CA GLN A 123 6.36 21.36 -1.88
C GLN A 123 5.33 22.50 -2.02
N PHE A 124 5.37 23.51 -1.16
CA PHE A 124 4.51 24.69 -1.26
C PHE A 124 5.17 25.82 -2.05
N ASN A 125 4.38 26.48 -2.88
CA ASN A 125 4.81 27.67 -3.59
C ASN A 125 4.82 28.91 -2.67
N GLY A 126 5.73 29.85 -2.94
CA GLY A 126 5.77 31.15 -2.26
C GLY A 126 6.72 31.25 -1.06
N ILE A 127 7.42 30.17 -0.69
CA ILE A 127 8.47 30.22 0.33
C ILE A 127 9.82 30.52 -0.34
N PRO A 128 10.54 31.59 0.05
CA PRO A 128 11.88 31.86 -0.46
C PRO A 128 12.87 30.74 -0.13
N ASN A 129 13.73 30.39 -1.08
CA ASN A 129 14.77 29.36 -0.91
C ASN A 129 15.68 29.61 0.30
N GLU A 130 15.93 30.88 0.66
CA GLU A 130 16.69 31.22 1.87
C GLU A 130 16.04 30.71 3.15
N ILE A 131 14.71 30.78 3.25
CA ILE A 131 13.94 30.29 4.40
C ILE A 131 13.96 28.75 4.42
N LEU A 132 13.72 28.11 3.27
CA LEU A 132 13.78 26.65 3.13
C LEU A 132 15.17 26.10 3.51
N ASN A 133 16.24 26.75 3.08
CA ASN A 133 17.61 26.38 3.43
C ASN A 133 17.92 26.58 4.93
N LYS A 134 17.30 27.57 5.59
CA LYS A 134 17.40 27.72 7.05
C LYS A 134 16.67 26.59 7.76
N LEU A 135 15.48 26.22 7.29
CA LEU A 135 14.69 25.12 7.85
C LEU A 135 15.41 23.77 7.72
N ASP A 136 15.99 23.46 6.56
CA ASP A 136 16.77 22.22 6.36
C ASP A 136 18.00 22.13 7.28
N LYS A 137 18.59 23.27 7.66
CA LYS A 137 19.70 23.33 8.63
C LYS A 137 19.25 23.14 10.07
N LYS A 138 17.95 23.25 10.35
CA LYS A 138 17.38 22.96 11.66
C LYS A 138 17.06 21.46 11.69
N HIS A 139 17.80 20.71 12.49
CA HIS A 139 17.55 19.28 12.73
C HIS A 139 16.33 19.05 13.63
N ILE A 140 15.17 19.60 13.22
CA ILE A 140 13.88 19.44 13.90
C ILE A 140 13.07 18.46 13.08
N ALA A 141 12.58 17.39 13.73
CA ALA A 141 11.69 16.42 13.11
C ALA A 141 10.39 17.09 12.63
N TRP A 142 9.87 16.68 11.48
CA TRP A 142 8.73 17.32 10.83
C TRP A 142 7.49 17.38 11.73
N GLU A 143 7.27 16.32 12.51
CA GLU A 143 6.13 16.17 13.42
C GLU A 143 6.10 17.26 14.49
N ARG A 144 7.27 17.77 14.91
CA ARG A 144 7.35 18.85 15.90
C ARG A 144 6.90 20.20 15.37
N TYR A 145 6.84 20.38 14.05
CA TYR A 145 6.38 21.65 13.47
C TYR A 145 4.90 21.92 13.77
N TYR A 146 4.10 20.88 14.00
CA TYR A 146 2.68 21.02 14.38
C TYR A 146 2.49 21.59 15.79
N ASP A 147 3.47 21.38 16.68
CA ASP A 147 3.42 21.86 18.07
C ASP A 147 3.92 23.31 18.21
N LEU A 148 4.60 23.84 17.18
CA LEU A 148 5.17 25.18 17.22
C LEU A 148 4.10 26.24 16.92
N SER A 149 4.06 27.26 17.76
CA SER A 149 3.26 28.45 17.52
C SER A 149 3.78 29.23 16.31
N SER A 150 2.92 30.08 15.74
CA SER A 150 3.29 30.95 14.63
C SER A 150 4.51 31.84 14.96
N GLN A 151 4.58 32.37 16.18
CA GLN A 151 5.71 33.20 16.62
C GLN A 151 7.02 32.41 16.65
N GLU A 152 7.02 31.21 17.25
CA GLU A 152 8.19 30.33 17.30
C GLU A 152 8.69 29.94 15.91
N LEU A 153 7.79 29.67 14.96
CA LEU A 153 8.16 29.41 13.56
C LEU A 153 8.84 30.62 12.92
N GLY A 154 8.36 31.83 13.18
CA GLY A 154 8.96 33.08 12.70
C GLY A 154 10.36 33.33 13.29
N GLU A 155 10.54 33.05 14.57
CA GLU A 155 11.83 33.13 15.26
C GLU A 155 12.81 32.06 14.77
N LEU A 156 12.34 30.84 14.55
CA LEU A 156 13.12 29.70 14.06
C LEU A 156 13.86 30.02 12.75
N VAL A 157 13.16 30.67 11.82
CA VAL A 157 13.71 31.08 10.51
C VAL A 157 14.35 32.47 10.55
N ARG A 158 14.31 33.15 11.71
CA ARG A 158 14.73 34.55 11.90
C ARG A 158 14.09 35.48 10.88
N TYR A 159 12.79 35.28 10.62
CA TYR A 159 12.01 36.07 9.68
C TYR A 159 10.54 36.14 10.13
N PRO A 160 10.24 36.99 11.14
CA PRO A 160 8.92 37.03 11.78
C PRO A 160 7.75 37.33 10.84
N LYS A 161 8.00 38.00 9.70
CA LYS A 161 6.96 38.30 8.69
C LYS A 161 6.36 37.05 8.03
N MET A 162 7.05 35.91 8.05
CA MET A 162 6.57 34.64 7.48
C MET A 162 5.98 33.68 8.54
N SER A 163 5.91 34.11 9.81
CA SER A 163 5.36 33.33 10.92
C SER A 163 3.99 32.73 10.61
N THR A 164 3.05 33.57 10.18
CA THR A 164 1.66 33.19 9.92
C THR A 164 1.54 32.30 8.69
N THR A 165 2.30 32.62 7.64
CA THR A 165 2.35 31.81 6.41
C THR A 165 2.91 30.42 6.68
N LEU A 166 4.06 30.30 7.37
CA LEU A 166 4.65 29.00 7.70
C LEU A 166 3.70 28.16 8.55
N HIS A 167 3.12 28.76 9.59
CA HIS A 167 2.14 28.08 10.44
C HIS A 167 0.95 27.58 9.62
N LYS A 168 0.37 28.43 8.76
CA LYS A 168 -0.70 28.02 7.85
C LYS A 168 -0.28 26.84 6.97
N LEU A 169 0.89 26.89 6.33
CA LEU A 169 1.36 25.83 5.42
C LEU A 169 1.64 24.50 6.13
N VAL A 170 2.15 24.53 7.37
CA VAL A 170 2.31 23.32 8.19
C VAL A 170 0.96 22.64 8.42
N HIS A 171 -0.07 23.41 8.81
CA HIS A 171 -1.42 22.86 9.02
C HIS A 171 -2.18 22.55 7.74
N GLN A 172 -1.70 23.00 6.58
CA GLN A 172 -2.23 22.59 5.28
C GLN A 172 -1.55 21.34 4.73
N PHE A 173 -0.44 20.89 5.32
CA PHE A 173 0.25 19.70 4.84
C PHE A 173 -0.60 18.45 5.11
N PRO A 174 -0.85 17.57 4.11
CA PRO A 174 -1.72 16.43 4.31
C PRO A 174 -1.23 15.49 5.41
N LYS A 175 -2.05 15.33 6.44
CA LYS A 175 -1.80 14.49 7.61
C LYS A 175 -3.08 13.71 7.94
N LEU A 176 -2.93 12.44 8.24
CA LEU A 176 -4.04 11.55 8.58
C LEU A 176 -3.78 10.92 9.94
N ASN A 177 -4.79 10.91 10.80
CA ASN A 177 -4.80 10.12 12.03
C ASN A 177 -5.47 8.77 11.75
N LEU A 178 -4.90 7.71 12.32
CA LEU A 178 -5.33 6.34 12.07
C LEU A 178 -5.73 5.67 13.38
N ALA A 179 -6.87 4.99 13.37
CA ALA A 179 -7.27 4.05 14.39
C ALA A 179 -7.71 2.75 13.72
N ALA A 180 -7.41 1.61 14.31
CA ALA A 180 -7.80 0.32 13.74
C ALA A 180 -8.41 -0.57 14.81
N TYR A 181 -9.51 -1.22 14.45
CA TYR A 181 -10.13 -2.26 15.24
C TYR A 181 -9.96 -3.60 14.52
N VAL A 182 -9.49 -4.62 15.24
CA VAL A 182 -9.15 -5.92 14.66
C VAL A 182 -10.02 -7.00 15.26
N GLN A 183 -10.64 -7.79 14.40
CA GLN A 183 -11.49 -8.90 14.78
C GLN A 183 -11.02 -10.18 14.09
N PRO A 184 -10.68 -11.24 14.84
CA PRO A 184 -10.46 -12.55 14.26
C PRO A 184 -11.74 -13.09 13.62
N ILE A 185 -11.69 -13.42 12.32
CA ILE A 185 -12.78 -14.15 11.66
C ILE A 185 -12.56 -15.64 11.84
N THR A 186 -11.33 -16.09 11.56
CA THR A 186 -10.90 -17.47 11.72
C THR A 186 -9.53 -17.49 12.39
N HIS A 187 -9.00 -18.69 12.63
CA HIS A 187 -7.65 -18.88 13.13
C HIS A 187 -6.55 -18.38 12.15
N THR A 188 -6.87 -18.07 10.90
CA THR A 188 -5.91 -17.63 9.87
C THR A 188 -6.26 -16.29 9.22
N VAL A 189 -7.39 -15.68 9.57
CA VAL A 189 -7.89 -14.46 8.92
C VAL A 189 -8.38 -13.47 9.97
N LEU A 190 -7.85 -12.26 9.89
CA LEU A 190 -8.28 -11.12 10.69
C LEU A 190 -9.03 -10.13 9.81
N ARG A 191 -10.17 -9.65 10.28
CA ARG A 191 -10.82 -8.44 9.78
C ARG A 191 -10.18 -7.24 10.45
N VAL A 192 -9.88 -6.21 9.66
CA VAL A 192 -9.34 -4.94 10.12
C VAL A 192 -10.30 -3.86 9.64
N GLU A 193 -10.87 -3.15 10.60
CA GLU A 193 -11.65 -1.94 10.38
C GLU A 193 -10.75 -0.73 10.68
N LEU A 194 -10.25 -0.10 9.63
CA LEU A 194 -9.37 1.07 9.69
C LEU A 194 -10.20 2.35 9.60
N THR A 195 -10.15 3.18 10.63
CA THR A 195 -10.67 4.54 10.64
C THR A 195 -9.55 5.51 10.27
N ILE A 196 -9.78 6.31 9.24
CA ILE A 196 -8.89 7.36 8.75
C ILE A 196 -9.57 8.71 9.01
N THR A 197 -8.95 9.53 9.85
CA THR A 197 -9.41 10.88 10.20
C THR A 197 -8.46 11.91 9.60
N PRO A 198 -8.91 12.76 8.67
CA PRO A 198 -8.08 13.84 8.15
C PRO A 198 -7.73 14.87 9.25
N ASP A 199 -6.45 15.24 9.34
CA ASP A 199 -5.93 16.18 10.35
C ASP A 199 -5.10 17.30 9.68
N PHE A 200 -5.71 17.97 8.71
CA PHE A 200 -5.12 19.09 8.00
C PHE A 200 -6.20 20.00 7.40
N GLN A 201 -5.82 21.26 7.14
CA GLN A 201 -6.70 22.27 6.57
C GLN A 201 -6.68 22.19 5.05
N TRP A 202 -7.84 21.89 4.45
CA TRP A 202 -7.95 21.84 3.00
C TRP A 202 -7.89 23.24 2.35
N GLU A 203 -7.00 23.38 1.37
CA GLU A 203 -6.92 24.53 0.47
C GLU A 203 -6.98 24.09 -1.00
N ASP A 204 -7.98 24.56 -1.75
CA ASP A 204 -8.24 24.15 -3.14
C ASP A 204 -7.06 24.40 -4.08
N LYS A 205 -6.34 25.50 -3.85
CA LYS A 205 -5.16 25.87 -4.67
C LYS A 205 -3.97 24.94 -4.45
N VAL A 206 -3.95 24.22 -3.33
CA VAL A 206 -2.88 23.31 -2.92
C VAL A 206 -3.27 21.87 -3.27
N HIS A 207 -4.44 21.43 -2.81
CA HIS A 207 -4.86 20.02 -2.88
C HIS A 207 -5.69 19.67 -4.12
N GLY A 208 -6.27 20.69 -4.77
CA GLY A 208 -7.26 20.48 -5.82
C GLY A 208 -8.55 19.86 -5.26
N TYR A 209 -9.08 18.86 -5.97
CA TYR A 209 -10.36 18.21 -5.62
C TYR A 209 -10.19 16.89 -4.84
N VAL A 210 -9.06 16.20 -5.05
CA VAL A 210 -8.79 14.87 -4.47
C VAL A 210 -7.33 14.73 -4.06
N GLU A 211 -7.13 14.24 -2.85
CA GLU A 211 -5.83 13.80 -2.34
C GLU A 211 -5.77 12.27 -2.24
N PRO A 212 -4.97 11.61 -3.09
CA PRO A 212 -4.81 10.17 -3.08
C PRO A 212 -3.77 9.68 -2.07
N PHE A 213 -4.08 8.54 -1.45
CA PHE A 213 -3.22 7.82 -0.52
C PHE A 213 -3.22 6.32 -0.83
N TRP A 214 -2.13 5.66 -0.49
CA TRP A 214 -2.06 4.20 -0.43
C TRP A 214 -2.22 3.75 1.01
N VAL A 215 -3.13 2.81 1.24
CA VAL A 215 -3.24 2.05 2.48
C VAL A 215 -2.49 0.75 2.26
N ILE A 216 -1.43 0.51 3.03
CA ILE A 216 -0.55 -0.64 2.88
C ILE A 216 -0.43 -1.31 4.25
N VAL A 217 -0.80 -2.59 4.32
CA VAL A 217 -0.62 -3.42 5.52
C VAL A 217 0.63 -4.25 5.33
N GLU A 218 1.60 -4.05 6.21
CA GLU A 218 2.90 -4.71 6.20
C GLU A 218 2.98 -5.74 7.34
N ASP A 219 3.75 -6.80 7.10
CA ASP A 219 4.11 -7.77 8.12
C ASP A 219 5.02 -7.16 9.22
N ASN A 220 5.29 -7.93 10.27
CA ASN A 220 6.10 -7.46 11.40
C ASN A 220 7.53 -7.03 11.01
N ALA A 221 8.09 -7.61 9.94
CA ALA A 221 9.42 -7.26 9.45
C ALA A 221 9.41 -6.05 8.48
N GLY A 222 8.24 -5.60 8.03
CA GLY A 222 8.10 -4.59 7.00
C GLY A 222 8.68 -5.04 5.65
N GLU A 223 8.67 -6.33 5.37
CA GLU A 223 9.20 -6.93 4.13
C GLU A 223 8.11 -7.27 3.13
N TYR A 224 6.96 -7.73 3.64
CA TYR A 224 5.85 -8.19 2.83
C TYR A 224 4.61 -7.32 3.01
N ILE A 225 3.96 -7.00 1.89
CA ILE A 225 2.65 -6.36 1.87
C ILE A 225 1.59 -7.46 1.92
N LEU A 226 0.79 -7.44 2.99
CA LEU A 226 -0.30 -8.38 3.23
C LEU A 226 -1.60 -7.92 2.56
N HIS A 227 -1.81 -6.61 2.48
CA HIS A 227 -2.95 -5.97 1.85
C HIS A 227 -2.55 -4.58 1.35
N HIS A 228 -3.10 -4.15 0.22
CA HIS A 228 -3.00 -2.76 -0.22
C HIS A 228 -4.29 -2.31 -0.90
N GLU A 229 -4.66 -1.06 -0.69
CA GLU A 229 -5.80 -0.40 -1.32
C GLU A 229 -5.49 1.08 -1.61
N TYR A 230 -6.13 1.62 -2.65
CA TYR A 230 -6.00 3.03 -3.02
C TYR A 230 -7.15 3.84 -2.42
N PHE A 231 -6.81 4.77 -1.52
CA PHE A 231 -7.77 5.64 -0.83
C PHE A 231 -7.76 7.03 -1.47
N MET A 232 -8.93 7.54 -1.85
CA MET A 232 -9.09 8.87 -2.43
C MET A 232 -9.86 9.79 -1.49
N LEU A 233 -9.15 10.67 -0.79
CA LEU A 233 -9.78 11.70 0.04
C LEU A 233 -10.29 12.82 -0.86
N LYS A 234 -11.62 12.96 -0.94
CA LYS A 234 -12.26 14.06 -1.69
C LYS A 234 -12.51 15.24 -0.77
N LYS A 235 -12.37 16.46 -1.31
CA LYS A 235 -12.63 17.71 -0.59
C LYS A 235 -13.93 17.69 0.23
N GLN A 236 -15.01 17.16 -0.34
CA GLN A 236 -16.34 17.17 0.27
C GLN A 236 -16.47 16.34 1.55
N TYR A 237 -15.51 15.45 1.82
CA TYR A 237 -15.51 14.55 2.97
C TYR A 237 -14.38 14.87 3.95
N ILE A 238 -13.74 16.05 3.85
CA ILE A 238 -12.58 16.38 4.70
C ILE A 238 -12.90 16.37 6.20
N ASP A 239 -14.12 16.74 6.57
CA ASP A 239 -14.58 16.82 7.96
C ASP A 239 -15.19 15.50 8.46
N GLU A 240 -15.15 14.44 7.66
CA GLU A 240 -15.72 13.12 7.96
C GLU A 240 -14.62 12.07 8.24
N ASP A 241 -14.91 11.16 9.17
CA ASP A 241 -14.11 9.95 9.38
C ASP A 241 -14.39 8.94 8.28
N HIS A 242 -13.34 8.29 7.76
CA HIS A 242 -13.46 7.31 6.70
C HIS A 242 -13.12 5.92 7.23
N THR A 243 -14.04 4.98 7.08
CA THR A 243 -13.83 3.58 7.49
C THR A 243 -13.52 2.70 6.29
N LEU A 244 -12.42 1.96 6.35
CA LEU A 244 -12.06 0.92 5.40
C LEU A 244 -12.10 -0.44 6.09
N ASP A 245 -12.69 -1.43 5.43
CA ASP A 245 -12.83 -2.78 5.95
C ASP A 245 -12.15 -3.76 5.01
N PHE A 246 -11.14 -4.46 5.53
CA PHE A 246 -10.41 -5.46 4.77
C PHE A 246 -9.95 -6.61 5.66
N THR A 247 -9.62 -7.73 5.03
CA THR A 247 -9.09 -8.90 5.73
C THR A 247 -7.60 -9.08 5.46
N VAL A 248 -6.85 -9.44 6.49
CA VAL A 248 -5.43 -9.78 6.40
C VAL A 248 -5.21 -11.21 6.93
N PRO A 249 -4.31 -11.99 6.30
CA PRO A 249 -3.94 -13.29 6.82
C PRO A 249 -3.11 -13.14 8.10
N ILE A 250 -3.26 -14.10 9.02
CA ILE A 250 -2.37 -14.28 10.17
C ILE A 250 -1.91 -15.74 10.22
N ASN A 251 -0.60 -15.96 10.34
CA ASN A 251 0.00 -17.30 10.33
C ASN A 251 0.73 -17.56 11.65
N GLU A 252 0.81 -18.84 12.03
CA GLU A 252 1.69 -19.32 13.10
C GLU A 252 3.15 -19.39 12.61
N PRO A 253 4.16 -18.97 13.40
CA PRO A 253 4.06 -18.37 14.73
C PRO A 253 3.48 -16.94 14.64
N PHE A 254 2.53 -16.63 15.53
CA PHE A 254 1.81 -15.36 15.47
C PHE A 254 2.77 -14.17 15.62
N PRO A 255 2.75 -13.22 14.66
CA PRO A 255 3.56 -12.03 14.78
C PRO A 255 3.05 -11.15 15.93
N PRO A 256 3.94 -10.37 16.59
CA PRO A 256 3.51 -9.51 17.68
C PRO A 256 2.72 -8.29 17.18
N HIS A 257 3.04 -7.81 15.97
CA HIS A 257 2.44 -6.64 15.35
C HIS A 257 2.36 -6.79 13.82
N TYR A 258 1.37 -6.14 13.22
CA TYR A 258 1.43 -5.67 11.83
C TYR A 258 1.48 -4.15 11.80
N PHE A 259 1.85 -3.58 10.66
CA PHE A 259 1.90 -2.12 10.48
C PHE A 259 0.95 -1.71 9.36
N ILE A 260 0.04 -0.80 9.66
CA ILE A 260 -0.78 -0.14 8.64
C ILE A 260 -0.12 1.19 8.32
N ARG A 261 0.41 1.32 7.10
CA ARG A 261 0.96 2.56 6.57
C ARG A 261 -0.05 3.21 5.64
N VAL A 262 -0.42 4.45 5.94
CA VAL A 262 -1.16 5.29 4.99
C VAL A 262 -0.23 6.37 4.50
N VAL A 263 0.10 6.35 3.21
CA VAL A 263 1.11 7.22 2.59
C VAL A 263 0.50 7.98 1.42
N SER A 264 0.75 9.28 1.33
CA SER A 264 0.26 10.08 0.19
C SER A 264 0.92 9.60 -1.10
N ASP A 265 0.14 9.51 -2.16
CA ASP A 265 0.66 9.19 -3.49
C ASP A 265 1.47 10.34 -4.10
N LYS A 266 1.21 11.58 -3.68
CA LYS A 266 1.80 12.82 -4.22
C LYS A 266 2.83 13.47 -3.29
N TRP A 267 2.51 13.55 -2.01
CA TRP A 267 3.26 14.34 -1.04
C TRP A 267 4.41 13.53 -0.41
N ILE A 268 5.60 14.10 -0.45
CA ILE A 268 6.80 13.60 0.24
C ILE A 268 6.70 13.97 1.72
N GLY A 269 6.91 12.99 2.59
CA GLY A 269 6.81 13.17 4.05
C GLY A 269 5.39 13.08 4.60
N SER A 270 4.37 12.93 3.76
CA SER A 270 2.99 12.68 4.19
C SER A 270 2.78 11.17 4.31
N GLN A 271 2.99 10.67 5.52
CA GLN A 271 2.72 9.28 5.88
C GLN A 271 2.39 9.16 7.36
N THR A 272 1.52 8.21 7.68
CA THR A 272 1.20 7.81 9.05
C THR A 272 1.32 6.30 9.13
N VAL A 273 1.98 5.79 10.17
CA VAL A 273 2.13 4.36 10.43
C VAL A 273 1.46 4.02 11.76
N LEU A 274 0.51 3.09 11.72
CA LEU A 274 -0.19 2.57 12.88
C LEU A 274 0.25 1.13 13.17
N PRO A 275 0.95 0.86 14.29
CA PRO A 275 1.23 -0.50 14.72
C PRO A 275 -0.04 -1.14 15.30
N VAL A 276 -0.40 -2.29 14.73
CA VAL A 276 -1.55 -3.09 15.17
C VAL A 276 -1.01 -4.26 15.98
N SER A 277 -1.25 -4.25 17.30
CA SER A 277 -0.75 -5.30 18.20
C SER A 277 -1.70 -6.48 18.34
N PHE A 278 -1.13 -7.68 18.32
CA PHE A 278 -1.88 -8.93 18.52
C PHE A 278 -1.68 -9.56 19.90
N ARG A 279 -1.05 -8.85 20.86
CA ARG A 279 -0.72 -9.39 22.19
C ARG A 279 -1.94 -9.86 22.99
N HIS A 280 -3.08 -9.21 22.81
CA HIS A 280 -4.34 -9.53 23.49
C HIS A 280 -5.38 -10.12 22.53
N LEU A 281 -4.94 -10.58 21.35
CA LEU A 281 -5.81 -11.13 20.34
C LEU A 281 -6.18 -12.58 20.72
N ILE A 282 -7.46 -12.80 21.00
CA ILE A 282 -8.00 -14.14 21.25
C ILE A 282 -8.51 -14.68 19.92
N LEU A 283 -7.80 -15.64 19.35
CA LEU A 283 -8.23 -16.30 18.12
C LEU A 283 -9.33 -17.33 18.42
N PRO A 284 -10.32 -17.49 17.53
CA PRO A 284 -11.27 -18.58 17.59
C PRO A 284 -10.54 -19.92 17.55
N GLU A 285 -11.14 -20.93 18.19
CA GLU A 285 -10.64 -22.30 18.09
C GLU A 285 -10.63 -22.77 16.62
N LYS A 286 -9.67 -23.64 16.29
CA LYS A 286 -9.66 -24.28 14.96
C LYS A 286 -10.94 -25.09 14.82
N TYR A 287 -11.65 -24.88 13.71
CA TYR A 287 -12.87 -25.64 13.43
C TYR A 287 -12.56 -27.14 13.43
N PRO A 288 -13.46 -27.98 13.94
CA PRO A 288 -13.32 -29.42 13.80
C PRO A 288 -13.28 -29.78 12.31
N PRO A 289 -12.55 -30.85 11.94
CA PRO A 289 -12.58 -31.33 10.57
C PRO A 289 -14.03 -31.64 10.17
N PRO A 290 -14.41 -31.39 8.91
CA PRO A 290 -15.76 -31.74 8.44
C PRO A 290 -15.97 -33.25 8.57
N THR A 291 -17.20 -33.68 8.83
CA THR A 291 -17.57 -35.09 8.86
C THR A 291 -17.19 -35.75 7.53
N GLU A 292 -16.42 -36.83 7.59
CA GLU A 292 -16.00 -37.55 6.39
C GLU A 292 -17.21 -38.11 5.64
N LEU A 293 -17.19 -37.97 4.31
CA LEU A 293 -18.15 -38.60 3.43
C LEU A 293 -17.73 -40.06 3.24
N LEU A 294 -18.45 -40.96 3.88
CA LEU A 294 -18.20 -42.39 3.83
C LEU A 294 -18.53 -42.91 2.42
N ASP A 295 -17.70 -43.80 1.89
CA ASP A 295 -17.92 -44.48 0.62
C ASP A 295 -18.99 -45.58 0.78
N LEU A 296 -20.22 -45.12 0.99
CA LEU A 296 -21.40 -45.96 1.16
C LEU A 296 -21.95 -46.37 -0.20
N GLN A 297 -22.54 -47.56 -0.26
CA GLN A 297 -23.30 -47.96 -1.43
C GLN A 297 -24.48 -47.00 -1.61
N PRO A 298 -24.68 -46.42 -2.82
CA PRO A 298 -25.78 -45.50 -3.07
C PRO A 298 -27.12 -46.12 -2.68
N LEU A 299 -27.87 -45.45 -1.80
CA LEU A 299 -29.15 -45.99 -1.34
C LEU A 299 -30.20 -45.88 -2.46
N PRO A 300 -30.84 -46.99 -2.87
CA PRO A 300 -31.92 -46.91 -3.85
C PRO A 300 -33.16 -46.26 -3.24
N VAL A 301 -33.99 -45.64 -4.08
CA VAL A 301 -35.24 -44.98 -3.63
C VAL A 301 -36.20 -45.96 -2.93
N THR A 302 -36.11 -47.26 -3.24
CA THR A 302 -36.89 -48.34 -2.61
C THR A 302 -36.64 -48.50 -1.09
N VAL A 303 -35.61 -47.83 -0.55
CA VAL A 303 -35.34 -47.81 0.90
C VAL A 303 -36.43 -47.05 1.66
N LEU A 304 -37.21 -46.18 1.01
CA LEU A 304 -38.35 -45.48 1.60
C LEU A 304 -39.49 -46.42 2.02
N ARG A 305 -39.56 -47.65 1.47
CA ARG A 305 -40.54 -48.69 1.84
C ARG A 305 -42.00 -48.23 1.78
N ASN A 306 -42.30 -47.24 0.94
CA ASN A 306 -43.64 -46.70 0.73
C ASN A 306 -43.81 -46.30 -0.74
N PRO A 307 -44.67 -47.00 -1.52
CA PRO A 307 -44.85 -46.73 -2.94
C PRO A 307 -45.26 -45.29 -3.27
N SER A 308 -45.99 -44.63 -2.37
CA SER A 308 -46.40 -43.23 -2.55
C SER A 308 -45.22 -42.26 -2.41
N TYR A 309 -44.27 -42.53 -1.51
CA TYR A 309 -43.06 -41.72 -1.36
C TYR A 309 -42.04 -42.00 -2.46
N GLU A 310 -41.89 -43.27 -2.86
CA GLU A 310 -41.00 -43.65 -3.98
C GLU A 310 -41.40 -42.96 -5.29
N THR A 311 -42.70 -42.75 -5.50
CA THR A 311 -43.26 -42.03 -6.66
C THR A 311 -42.80 -40.56 -6.73
N LEU A 312 -42.50 -39.93 -5.59
CA LEU A 312 -42.04 -38.54 -5.56
C LEU A 312 -40.61 -38.36 -6.07
N TYR A 313 -39.83 -39.44 -6.11
CA TYR A 313 -38.40 -39.42 -6.45
C TYR A 313 -38.07 -40.18 -7.74
N GLN A 314 -39.02 -40.29 -8.68
CA GLN A 314 -38.86 -41.06 -9.93
C GLN A 314 -37.74 -40.54 -10.85
N ASP A 315 -37.34 -39.28 -10.70
CA ASP A 315 -36.32 -38.63 -11.52
C ASP A 315 -34.92 -39.25 -11.32
N PHE A 316 -34.71 -39.98 -10.23
CA PHE A 316 -33.45 -40.68 -9.96
C PHE A 316 -33.69 -42.05 -9.31
N LYS A 317 -32.72 -42.96 -9.47
CA LYS A 317 -32.84 -44.33 -8.93
C LYS A 317 -32.17 -44.52 -7.57
N HIS A 318 -31.17 -43.69 -7.28
CA HIS A 318 -30.38 -43.75 -6.05
C HIS A 318 -30.17 -42.35 -5.50
N PHE A 319 -30.20 -42.24 -4.18
CA PHE A 319 -29.78 -41.05 -3.47
C PHE A 319 -28.29 -40.80 -3.67
N ASN A 320 -27.89 -39.53 -3.65
CA ASN A 320 -26.48 -39.16 -3.75
C ASN A 320 -25.70 -39.57 -2.46
N PRO A 321 -24.36 -39.51 -2.45
CA PRO A 321 -23.58 -39.92 -1.28
C PRO A 321 -23.91 -39.17 0.02
N VAL A 322 -24.18 -37.87 -0.05
CA VAL A 322 -24.54 -37.07 1.14
C VAL A 322 -25.88 -37.55 1.69
N GLN A 323 -26.90 -37.61 0.85
CA GLN A 323 -28.24 -38.11 1.18
C GLN A 323 -28.16 -39.54 1.72
N THR A 324 -27.36 -40.40 1.08
CA THR A 324 -27.13 -41.79 1.48
C THR A 324 -26.61 -41.88 2.91
N GLN A 325 -25.61 -41.05 3.26
CA GLN A 325 -25.01 -41.04 4.59
C GLN A 325 -25.95 -40.49 5.67
N VAL A 326 -26.75 -39.46 5.36
CA VAL A 326 -27.68 -38.86 6.34
C VAL A 326 -29.04 -39.57 6.41
N PHE A 327 -29.38 -40.44 5.45
CA PHE A 327 -30.70 -41.05 5.31
C PHE A 327 -31.17 -41.74 6.59
N ASN A 328 -30.31 -42.56 7.21
CA ASN A 328 -30.72 -43.33 8.38
C ASN A 328 -31.13 -42.44 9.57
N VAL A 329 -30.42 -41.32 9.78
CA VAL A 329 -30.72 -40.39 10.87
C VAL A 329 -31.97 -39.57 10.51
N LEU A 330 -32.06 -39.08 9.27
CA LEU A 330 -33.20 -38.26 8.85
C LEU A 330 -34.52 -39.04 8.72
N TYR A 331 -34.48 -40.33 8.38
CA TYR A 331 -35.68 -41.11 8.08
C TYR A 331 -36.08 -42.08 9.20
N ASN A 332 -35.13 -42.54 10.03
CA ASN A 332 -35.42 -43.55 11.06
C ASN A 332 -35.33 -43.02 12.50
N THR A 333 -35.01 -41.72 12.69
CA THR A 333 -34.90 -41.12 14.02
C THR A 333 -35.57 -39.74 14.05
N ASP A 334 -36.03 -39.32 15.23
CA ASP A 334 -36.63 -38.01 15.49
C ASP A 334 -35.62 -36.99 16.05
N ASP A 335 -34.31 -37.27 15.92
CA ASP A 335 -33.26 -36.40 16.44
C ASP A 335 -33.13 -35.12 15.62
N ASN A 336 -32.72 -34.02 16.25
CA ASN A 336 -32.40 -32.78 15.54
C ASN A 336 -31.13 -32.98 14.70
N VAL A 337 -31.22 -32.75 13.38
CA VAL A 337 -30.10 -32.94 12.44
C VAL A 337 -29.64 -31.62 11.81
N LEU A 338 -28.32 -31.40 11.76
CA LEU A 338 -27.70 -30.34 10.96
C LEU A 338 -27.04 -30.93 9.70
N VAL A 339 -27.57 -30.62 8.51
CA VAL A 339 -26.99 -31.02 7.23
C VAL A 339 -26.36 -29.81 6.53
N ALA A 340 -25.04 -29.66 6.68
CA ALA A 340 -24.25 -28.63 6.01
C ALA A 340 -23.43 -29.24 4.86
N ALA A 341 -23.82 -28.95 3.62
CA ALA A 341 -23.14 -29.40 2.41
C ALA A 341 -23.12 -28.26 1.36
N PRO A 342 -22.22 -28.29 0.37
CA PRO A 342 -22.17 -27.29 -0.69
C PRO A 342 -23.52 -27.09 -1.41
N THR A 343 -23.69 -25.92 -2.03
CA THR A 343 -24.86 -25.66 -2.89
C THR A 343 -24.87 -26.65 -4.05
N GLY A 344 -26.02 -27.27 -4.33
CA GLY A 344 -26.14 -28.33 -5.33
C GLY A 344 -26.02 -29.76 -4.79
N SER A 345 -25.65 -29.98 -3.52
CA SER A 345 -25.56 -31.34 -2.92
C SER A 345 -26.92 -31.98 -2.60
N GLY A 346 -28.03 -31.42 -3.07
CA GLY A 346 -29.37 -32.00 -2.87
C GLY A 346 -29.90 -31.93 -1.44
N LYS A 347 -29.50 -30.91 -0.66
CA LYS A 347 -29.97 -30.70 0.73
C LYS A 347 -31.49 -30.57 0.86
N THR A 348 -32.16 -30.05 -0.17
CA THR A 348 -33.63 -29.94 -0.21
C THR A 348 -34.29 -31.32 -0.09
N ILE A 349 -33.77 -32.32 -0.82
CA ILE A 349 -34.25 -33.71 -0.73
C ILE A 349 -34.06 -34.26 0.69
N CYS A 350 -32.99 -33.89 1.39
CA CYS A 350 -32.80 -34.28 2.79
C CYS A 350 -33.88 -33.69 3.71
N ALA A 351 -34.39 -32.49 3.42
CA ALA A 351 -35.48 -31.86 4.16
C ALA A 351 -36.87 -32.38 3.75
N ASP A 352 -37.01 -32.84 2.51
CA ASP A 352 -38.26 -33.41 1.96
C ASP A 352 -38.47 -34.88 2.36
N LEU A 353 -37.51 -35.52 3.03
CA LEU A 353 -37.69 -36.86 3.57
C LEU A 353 -38.86 -36.82 4.56
N PRO A 354 -39.91 -37.64 4.34
CA PRO A 354 -41.10 -37.58 5.16
C PRO A 354 -40.81 -38.09 6.58
N TYR A 355 -41.31 -37.35 7.58
CA TYR A 355 -41.39 -37.77 8.98
C TYR A 355 -42.40 -38.90 9.17
#